data_AF-A0A7V1D7D8-F1
#
_entry.id   AF-A0A7V1D7D8-F1
#
_cell.length_a   1.000
_cell.length_b   1.000
_cell.length_c   1.000
_cell.angle_alpha   90.00
_cell.angle_beta   90.00
_cell.angle_gamma   90.00
#
_symmetry.space_group_name_H-M   'P 1'
#
loop_
_entity.id
_entity.type
_entity.pdbx_description
1 polymer ?
#
loop_
_entity_poly.entity_id
_entity_poly.type
_entity_poly.pdbx_seq_one_letter_code
_entity_poly.pdbx_strand_id
1 'polypeptide(L)'
;MAKRAKQEKKKKDEKGKEIEEGKVFAALSYIPIIGLIFLFAAKENRFTLFHAKQGAILTGFFILGYILTFVIRDAWFLGILILIPTLIGMVMGAIKSLGEEKFKIPLVADLAEKIKV
;
A
#
# COMPACT_ATOMS: atom_id res chain seq x y z
N MET A 1 20.94 31.46 -10.33
CA MET A 1 20.44 30.85 -9.07
C MET A 1 18.91 30.94 -8.92
N ALA A 2 18.26 32.08 -9.22
CA ALA A 2 16.80 32.22 -9.12
C ALA A 2 15.95 31.22 -9.95
N LYS A 3 16.42 30.80 -11.15
CA LYS A 3 15.74 29.78 -11.97
C LYS A 3 15.70 28.40 -11.30
N ARG A 4 16.77 28.00 -10.58
CA ARG A 4 16.84 26.70 -9.87
C ARG A 4 15.88 26.67 -8.68
N ALA A 5 15.87 27.71 -7.85
CA ALA A 5 14.94 27.83 -6.72
C ALA A 5 13.46 27.80 -7.17
N LYS A 6 13.13 28.45 -8.30
CA LYS A 6 11.77 28.44 -8.86
C LYS A 6 11.36 27.05 -9.37
N GLN A 7 12.29 26.30 -9.96
CA GLN A 7 12.05 24.92 -10.42
C GLN A 7 11.88 23.93 -9.25
N GLU A 8 12.69 24.06 -8.20
CA GLU A 8 12.59 23.23 -7.00
C GLU A 8 11.25 23.43 -6.28
N LYS A 9 10.83 24.69 -6.13
CA LYS A 9 9.52 25.03 -5.56
C LYS A 9 8.38 24.41 -6.38
N LYS A 10 8.39 24.58 -7.71
CA LYS A 10 7.39 24.00 -8.60
C LYS A 10 7.29 22.47 -8.47
N LYS A 11 8.43 21.76 -8.45
CA LYS A 11 8.46 20.30 -8.25
C LYS A 11 7.91 19.88 -6.89
N LYS A 12 8.19 20.64 -5.83
CA LYS A 12 7.67 20.36 -4.48
C LYS A 12 6.16 20.53 -4.44
N ASP A 13 5.64 21.60 -5.06
CA ASP A 13 4.21 21.88 -5.14
C ASP A 13 3.47 20.79 -5.95
N GLU A 14 4.02 20.38 -7.10
CA GLU A 14 3.48 19.27 -7.91
C GLU A 14 3.46 17.94 -7.14
N LYS A 15 4.53 17.63 -6.41
CA LYS A 15 4.59 16.42 -5.57
C LYS A 15 3.58 16.47 -4.42
N GLY A 16 3.39 17.64 -3.80
CA GLY A 16 2.39 17.84 -2.75
C GLY A 16 0.98 17.56 -3.28
N LYS A 17 0.63 18.11 -4.44
CA LYS A 17 -0.65 17.87 -5.12
C LYS A 17 -0.86 16.40 -5.48
N GLU A 18 0.15 15.73 -6.03
CA GLU A 18 0.08 14.29 -6.34
C GLU A 18 -0.26 13.45 -5.10
N ILE A 19 0.32 13.78 -3.94
CA ILE A 19 0.05 13.08 -2.68
C ILE A 19 -1.36 13.40 -2.17
N GLU A 20 -1.75 14.68 -2.16
CA GLU A 20 -3.05 15.13 -1.68
C GLU A 20 -4.21 14.50 -2.49
N GLU A 21 -4.09 14.49 -3.82
CA GLU A 21 -5.07 13.86 -4.73
C GLU A 21 -5.10 12.33 -4.59
N GLY A 22 -3.94 11.72 -4.28
CA GLY A 22 -3.76 10.27 -4.25
C GLY A 22 -4.07 9.59 -2.91
N LYS A 23 -4.12 10.33 -1.79
CA LYS A 23 -4.11 9.75 -0.45
C LYS A 23 -5.32 8.88 -0.11
N VAL A 24 -6.51 9.24 -0.60
CA VAL A 24 -7.72 8.45 -0.37
C VAL A 24 -7.62 7.11 -1.12
N PHE A 25 -7.20 7.14 -2.39
CA PHE A 25 -6.99 5.93 -3.18
C PHE A 25 -5.86 5.05 -2.62
N ALA A 26 -4.81 5.68 -2.09
CA ALA A 26 -3.73 4.97 -1.40
C ALA A 26 -4.25 4.21 -0.17
N ALA A 27 -5.14 4.82 0.61
CA ALA A 27 -5.76 4.19 1.77
C ALA A 27 -6.69 3.03 1.37
N LEU A 28 -7.54 3.25 0.36
CA LEU A 28 -8.44 2.22 -0.19
C LEU A 28 -7.67 1.03 -0.76
N SER A 29 -6.42 1.23 -1.16
CA SER A 29 -5.58 0.15 -1.67
C SER A 29 -5.22 -0.92 -0.64
N TYR A 30 -5.43 -0.65 0.66
CA TYR A 30 -5.24 -1.63 1.73
C TYR A 30 -6.50 -2.46 2.02
N ILE A 31 -7.62 -2.21 1.33
CA ILE A 31 -8.81 -3.06 1.42
C ILE A 31 -8.61 -4.29 0.52
N PRO A 32 -8.73 -5.52 1.05
CA PRO A 32 -8.57 -6.73 0.23
C PRO A 32 -9.48 -6.75 -1.00
N ILE A 33 -8.98 -7.28 -2.12
CA ILE A 33 -9.67 -7.40 -3.42
C ILE A 33 -9.97 -6.06 -4.09
N ILE A 34 -10.66 -5.14 -3.40
CA ILE A 34 -10.96 -3.79 -3.90
C ILE A 34 -9.66 -3.02 -4.16
N GLY A 35 -8.69 -3.13 -3.26
CA GLY A 35 -7.41 -2.45 -3.36
C GLY A 35 -6.59 -2.84 -4.58
N LEU A 36 -6.80 -4.04 -5.12
CA LEU A 36 -6.11 -4.52 -6.33
C LEU A 36 -6.50 -3.72 -7.58
N ILE A 37 -7.68 -3.10 -7.59
CA ILE A 37 -8.10 -2.24 -8.70
C ILE A 37 -7.12 -1.07 -8.84
N PHE A 38 -6.73 -0.45 -7.73
CA PHE A 38 -5.83 0.70 -7.72
C PHE A 38 -4.39 0.36 -8.13
N LEU A 39 -3.98 -0.91 -8.01
CA LEU A 39 -2.68 -1.36 -8.53
C LEU A 39 -2.57 -1.16 -10.04
N PHE A 40 -3.68 -1.31 -10.78
CA PHE A 40 -3.72 -1.17 -12.23
C PHE A 40 -4.32 0.15 -12.71
N ALA A 41 -5.20 0.77 -11.92
CA ALA A 41 -5.88 2.01 -12.28
C ALA A 41 -5.05 3.27 -11.95
N ALA A 42 -4.24 3.26 -10.88
CA ALA A 42 -3.55 4.45 -10.38
C ALA A 42 -2.13 4.63 -10.95
N LYS A 43 -1.90 4.25 -12.21
CA LYS A 43 -0.54 4.25 -12.83
C LYS A 43 0.12 5.63 -12.86
N GLU A 44 -0.69 6.68 -13.01
CA GLU A 44 -0.22 8.07 -13.08
C GLU A 44 0.11 8.67 -11.71
N ASN A 45 -0.43 8.11 -10.61
CA ASN A 45 -0.19 8.61 -9.26
C ASN A 45 0.81 7.71 -8.52
N ARG A 46 2.06 8.16 -8.40
CA ARG A 46 3.14 7.39 -7.78
C ARG A 46 2.98 7.25 -6.26
N PHE A 47 2.16 8.08 -5.62
CA PHE A 47 1.84 7.93 -4.19
C PHE A 47 0.85 6.78 -4.00
N THR A 48 -0.26 6.80 -4.73
CA THR A 48 -1.25 5.72 -4.73
C THR A 48 -0.63 4.40 -5.16
N LEU A 49 0.13 4.38 -6.26
CA LEU A 49 0.76 3.15 -6.76
C LEU A 49 1.73 2.53 -5.75
N PHE A 50 2.45 3.35 -4.97
CA PHE A 50 3.34 2.87 -3.92
C PHE A 50 2.58 2.11 -2.81
N HIS A 51 1.45 2.66 -2.35
CA HIS A 51 0.60 2.00 -1.37
C HIS A 51 -0.16 0.81 -1.97
N ALA A 52 -0.57 0.89 -3.23
CA ALA A 52 -1.26 -0.20 -3.93
C ALA A 52 -0.42 -1.45 -4.09
N LYS A 53 0.87 -1.32 -4.38
CA LYS A 53 1.79 -2.48 -4.42
C LYS A 53 1.90 -3.15 -3.06
N GLN A 54 2.00 -2.39 -1.97
CA GLN A 54 2.03 -2.95 -0.60
C GLN A 54 0.68 -3.58 -0.22
N GLY A 55 -0.43 -2.93 -0.55
CA GLY A 55 -1.78 -3.45 -0.35
C GLY A 55 -2.03 -4.76 -1.10
N ALA A 56 -1.47 -4.93 -2.31
CA ALA A 56 -1.55 -6.17 -3.07
C ALA A 56 -0.82 -7.34 -2.38
N ILE A 57 0.40 -7.10 -1.87
CA ILE A 57 1.13 -8.11 -1.08
C ILE A 57 0.36 -8.51 0.17
N LEU A 58 -0.14 -7.52 0.93
CA LEU A 58 -0.95 -7.77 2.13
C LEU A 58 -2.25 -8.51 1.79
N THR A 59 -2.89 -8.21 0.67
CA THR A 59 -4.07 -8.96 0.20
C THR A 59 -3.72 -10.43 -0.05
N GLY A 60 -2.55 -10.73 -0.63
CA GLY A 60 -2.05 -12.09 -0.78
C GLY A 60 -1.87 -12.81 0.57
N PHE A 61 -1.25 -12.15 1.54
CA PHE A 61 -1.11 -12.70 2.90
C PHE A 61 -2.45 -12.87 3.61
N PHE A 62 -3.41 -11.97 3.39
CA PHE A 62 -4.75 -12.07 3.95
C PHE A 62 -5.47 -13.31 3.41
N ILE A 63 -5.43 -13.53 2.09
CA ILE A 63 -6.02 -14.71 1.45
C ILE A 63 -5.35 -15.99 1.96
N LEU A 64 -4.00 -16.01 2.01
CA LEU A 64 -3.25 -17.16 2.52
C LEU A 64 -3.60 -17.47 3.97
N GLY A 65 -3.60 -16.45 4.84
CA GLY A 65 -3.97 -16.58 6.24
C GLY A 65 -5.40 -17.07 6.42
N TYR A 66 -6.35 -16.54 5.63
CA TYR A 66 -7.75 -16.97 5.65
C TYR A 66 -7.89 -18.46 5.26
N ILE A 67 -7.22 -18.91 4.20
CA ILE A 67 -7.23 -20.32 3.78
C ILE A 67 -6.64 -21.22 4.87
N LEU A 68 -5.49 -20.85 5.44
CA LEU A 68 -4.86 -21.62 6.53
C LEU A 68 -5.74 -21.68 7.78
N THR A 69 -6.45 -20.59 8.11
CA THR A 69 -7.34 -20.54 9.29
C THR A 69 -8.61 -21.36 9.12
N PHE A 70 -9.30 -21.20 7.98
CA PHE A 70 -10.68 -21.69 7.85
C PHE A 70 -10.83 -22.92 6.95
N VAL A 71 -9.87 -23.17 6.05
CA VAL A 71 -9.96 -24.27 5.08
C VAL A 71 -9.12 -25.47 5.54
N ILE A 72 -7.94 -25.23 6.11
CA ILE A 72 -7.01 -26.29 6.53
C ILE A 72 -7.14 -26.54 8.03
N ARG A 73 -7.82 -27.64 8.41
CA ARG A 73 -8.20 -27.98 9.80
C ARG A 73 -7.09 -27.78 10.83
N ASP A 74 -5.89 -28.28 10.55
CA ASP A 74 -4.80 -28.30 11.54
C ASP A 74 -3.83 -27.12 11.40
N ALA A 75 -4.02 -26.22 10.42
CA ALA A 75 -3.14 -25.07 10.17
C ALA A 75 -3.67 -23.76 10.77
N TRP A 76 -4.73 -23.82 11.57
CA TRP A 76 -5.45 -22.63 12.00
C TRP A 76 -4.58 -21.63 12.77
N PHE A 77 -3.66 -22.14 13.59
CA PHE A 77 -2.71 -21.34 14.36
C PHE A 77 -1.72 -20.57 13.48
N LEU A 78 -1.22 -21.19 12.40
CA LEU A 78 -0.36 -20.53 11.41
C LEU A 78 -1.14 -19.45 10.66
N GLY A 79 -2.39 -19.74 10.31
CA GLY A 79 -3.26 -18.77 9.66
C GLY A 79 -3.48 -17.52 10.53
N ILE A 80 -3.73 -17.68 11.83
CA ILE A 80 -3.86 -16.56 12.78
C ILE A 80 -2.54 -15.77 12.88
N LEU A 81 -1.40 -16.46 12.96
CA LEU A 81 -0.08 -15.82 13.04
C LEU A 81 0.23 -14.96 11.81
N ILE A 82 -0.34 -15.30 10.64
CA ILE A 82 -0.25 -14.50 9.41
C ILE A 82 -1.31 -13.39 9.38
N LEU A 83 -2.55 -13.69 9.76
CA LEU A 83 -3.68 -12.76 9.66
C LEU A 83 -3.52 -11.53 10.55
N ILE A 84 -3.11 -11.72 11.81
CA ILE A 84 -2.97 -10.60 12.76
C ILE A 84 -1.99 -9.52 12.26
N PRO A 85 -0.71 -9.83 11.94
CA PRO A 85 0.21 -8.81 11.44
C PRO A 85 -0.21 -8.27 10.08
N THR A 86 -0.88 -9.06 9.23
CA THR A 86 -1.42 -8.60 7.96
C THR A 86 -2.48 -7.51 8.16
N LEU A 87 -3.44 -7.73 9.06
CA LEU A 87 -4.48 -6.76 9.39
C LEU A 87 -3.90 -5.49 10.00
N ILE A 88 -2.91 -5.62 10.89
CA ILE A 88 -2.17 -4.47 11.44
C ILE A 88 -1.50 -3.69 10.31
N GLY A 89 -0.81 -4.38 9.40
CA GLY A 89 -0.16 -3.77 8.24
C GLY A 89 -1.14 -3.02 7.33
N MET A 90 -2.32 -3.59 7.09
CA MET A 90 -3.37 -2.93 6.30
C MET A 90 -3.87 -1.64 6.97
N VAL A 91 -4.20 -1.71 8.26
CA VAL A 91 -4.69 -0.53 9.02
C VAL A 91 -3.61 0.54 9.12
N MET A 92 -2.37 0.17 9.48
CA MET A 92 -1.25 1.11 9.56
C MET A 92 -0.95 1.73 8.20
N GLY A 93 -0.95 0.94 7.14
CA GLY A 93 -0.74 1.41 5.78
C GLY A 93 -1.79 2.45 5.37
N ALA A 94 -3.07 2.18 5.64
CA ALA A 94 -4.16 3.09 5.35
C ALA A 94 -4.03 4.40 6.15
N ILE A 95 -3.84 4.32 7.47
CA ILE A 95 -3.66 5.51 8.33
C ILE A 95 -2.48 6.36 7.84
N LYS A 96 -1.34 5.71 7.56
CA LYS A 96 -0.13 6.41 7.11
C LYS A 96 -0.30 7.06 5.74
N SER A 97 -1.02 6.41 4.82
CA SER A 97 -1.34 7.01 3.53
C SER A 97 -2.25 8.23 3.64
N LEU A 98 -3.25 8.21 4.54
CA LEU A 98 -4.12 9.37 4.81
C LEU A 98 -3.34 10.53 5.45
N GLY A 99 -2.31 10.19 6.24
CA GLY A 99 -1.32 11.14 6.76
C GLY A 99 -0.26 11.58 5.74
N GLU A 100 -0.43 11.28 4.45
CA GLU A 100 0.46 11.71 3.37
C GLU A 100 1.89 11.12 3.45
N GLU A 101 2.05 10.04 4.22
CA GLU A 101 3.34 9.38 4.45
C GLU A 101 3.55 8.20 3.49
N LYS A 102 4.68 8.19 2.77
CA LYS A 102 5.16 6.99 2.04
C LYS A 102 5.76 5.97 3.02
N PHE A 103 4.91 5.40 3.86
CA PHE A 103 5.31 4.42 4.86
C PHE A 103 5.64 3.07 4.22
N LYS A 104 6.86 2.58 4.48
CA LYS A 104 7.32 1.25 4.07
C LYS A 104 7.07 0.26 5.21
N ILE A 105 6.18 -0.69 4.97
CA ILE A 105 5.96 -1.80 5.92
C ILE A 105 7.13 -2.79 5.73
N PRO A 106 7.91 -3.09 6.78
CA PRO A 106 9.02 -4.05 6.67
C PRO A 106 8.56 -5.38 6.07
N LEU A 107 9.41 -6.03 5.27
CA LEU A 107 9.14 -7.24 4.48
C LEU A 107 8.13 -7.03 3.33
N VAL A 108 7.01 -6.37 3.59
CA VAL A 108 5.96 -6.10 2.59
C VAL A 108 6.47 -5.13 1.51
N ALA A 109 7.17 -4.07 1.91
CA ALA A 109 7.71 -3.09 0.98
C ALA A 109 8.73 -3.71 0.02
N ASP A 110 9.61 -4.58 0.51
CA ASP A 110 10.64 -5.24 -0.29
C ASP A 110 10.03 -6.22 -1.32
N LEU A 111 8.92 -6.87 -0.96
CA LEU A 111 8.14 -7.69 -1.88
C LEU A 111 7.36 -6.83 -2.89
N ALA A 112 6.78 -5.73 -2.43
CA ALA A 112 6.01 -4.80 -3.25
C ALA A 112 6.88 -4.14 -4.35
N GLU A 113 8.14 -3.84 -4.06
CA GLU A 113 9.09 -3.28 -5.04
C GLU A 113 9.33 -4.21 -6.25
N LYS A 114 9.12 -5.52 -6.10
CA LYS A 114 9.26 -6.50 -7.18
C LYS A 114 8.07 -6.52 -8.15
N ILE A 115 6.94 -5.92 -7.77
CA ILE A 115 5.75 -5.85 -8.63
C ILE A 115 6.00 -4.83 -9.76
N LYS A 116 6.01 -5.32 -11.01
CA LYS A 116 6.07 -4.51 -12.23
C LYS A 116 4.66 -4.42 -12.82
N VAL A 117 4.13 -3.20 -12.91
CA VAL A 117 2.78 -2.86 -13.41
C VAL A 117 2.81 -1.54 -14.16
#